data_AF-A0A154QZZ5-F1
#
_entry.id   AF-A0A154QZZ5-F1
#
_cell.length_a   1.000
_cell.length_b   1.000
_cell.length_c   1.000
_cell.angle_alpha   90.00
_cell.angle_beta   90.00
_cell.angle_gamma   90.00
#
_symmetry.space_group_name_H-M   'P 1'
#
loop_
_entity.id
_entity.type
_entity.pdbx_description
1 polymer ?
#
loop_
_entity_poly.entity_id
_entity_poly.type
_entity_poly.pdbx_seq_one_letter_code
_entity_poly.pdbx_strand_id
1 'polypeptide(L)'
;MALVVALILLVVLTLVGLAAVRGTIMQQKMTSNFSDRQIAFQVGEAALRQAQITVQGVPTPVTTATLPATIRNCSPGSGTVCLANPLTDTTLPPADIVSVPVGSFNANSGGGLAAGQPKYVIEYMGNFNAPTPTVQQLSGCSGYAPCGLSNTADYYRITVSSGPTTAGTDRATVTFQTMFRR
;
A
#
# COMPACT_ATOMS: atom_id res chain seq x y z
N MET A 1 -8.00 -6.95 -67.51
CA MET A 1 -7.77 -8.10 -66.59
C MET A 1 -6.72 -7.76 -65.52
N ALA A 2 -5.52 -7.26 -65.86
CA ALA A 2 -4.44 -6.97 -64.89
C ALA A 2 -4.82 -5.97 -63.77
N LEU A 3 -5.56 -4.89 -64.09
CA LEU A 3 -6.03 -3.91 -63.09
C LEU A 3 -6.91 -4.52 -62.00
N VAL A 4 -7.76 -5.49 -62.36
CA VAL A 4 -8.68 -6.15 -61.42
C VAL A 4 -7.90 -7.04 -60.46
N VAL A 5 -6.91 -7.78 -60.96
CA VAL A 5 -6.04 -8.63 -60.14
C VAL A 5 -5.20 -7.79 -59.17
N ALA A 6 -4.65 -6.66 -59.65
CA ALA A 6 -3.88 -5.75 -58.81
C ALA A 6 -4.72 -5.15 -57.66
N LEU A 7 -5.97 -4.76 -57.93
CA LEU A 7 -6.90 -4.24 -56.92
C LEU A 7 -7.25 -5.29 -55.86
N ILE A 8 -7.54 -6.53 -56.28
CA ILE A 8 -7.86 -7.62 -55.35
C ILE A 8 -6.67 -7.91 -54.42
N LEU A 9 -5.45 -8.01 -54.98
CA LEU A 9 -4.24 -8.23 -54.18
C LEU A 9 -3.99 -7.10 -53.19
N LEU A 10 -4.17 -5.84 -53.60
CA LEU A 10 -4.02 -4.70 -52.72
C LEU A 10 -5.01 -4.75 -51.55
N VAL A 11 -6.28 -5.07 -51.82
CA VAL A 11 -7.30 -5.22 -50.76
C VAL A 11 -6.94 -6.34 -49.79
N VAL A 12 -6.53 -7.51 -50.29
CA VAL A 12 -6.12 -8.64 -49.43
C VAL A 12 -4.95 -8.24 -48.53
N LEU A 13 -3.93 -7.56 -49.06
CA LEU A 13 -2.79 -7.07 -48.28
C LEU A 13 -3.20 -6.07 -47.20
N THR A 14 -4.12 -5.15 -47.51
CA THR A 14 -4.62 -4.18 -46.51
C THR A 14 -5.39 -4.85 -45.38
N LEU A 15 -6.20 -5.87 -45.68
CA LEU A 15 -6.96 -6.62 -44.67
C LEU A 15 -6.03 -7.42 -43.74
N VAL A 16 -5.02 -8.07 -44.30
CA VAL A 16 -3.99 -8.78 -43.51
C VAL A 16 -3.20 -7.78 -42.64
N GLY A 17 -2.83 -6.62 -43.20
CA GLY A 17 -2.17 -5.56 -42.44
C GLY A 17 -3.02 -5.04 -41.29
N LEU A 18 -4.31 -4.79 -41.51
CA LEU A 18 -5.22 -4.31 -40.46
C LEU A 18 -5.45 -5.36 -39.37
N ALA A 19 -5.56 -6.64 -39.74
CA ALA A 19 -5.71 -7.74 -38.78
C ALA A 19 -4.49 -7.83 -37.83
N ALA A 20 -3.28 -7.67 -38.36
CA ALA A 20 -2.05 -7.63 -37.57
C ALA A 20 -2.03 -6.44 -36.59
N VAL A 21 -2.44 -5.25 -37.03
CA VAL A 21 -2.50 -4.03 -36.18
C VAL A 21 -3.52 -4.17 -35.04
N ARG A 22 -4.66 -4.84 -35.27
CA ARG A 22 -5.64 -5.08 -34.19
C ARG A 22 -5.05 -5.93 -33.06
N GLY A 23 -4.23 -6.93 -33.39
CA GLY A 23 -3.54 -7.76 -32.40
C GLY A 23 -2.55 -6.95 -31.54
N THR A 24 -1.74 -6.10 -32.18
CA THR A 24 -0.75 -5.28 -31.47
C THR A 24 -1.41 -4.24 -30.55
N ILE A 25 -2.52 -3.63 -30.98
CA ILE A 25 -3.29 -2.68 -30.14
C ILE A 25 -3.80 -3.36 -28.86
N MET A 26 -4.31 -4.59 -28.96
CA MET A 26 -4.81 -5.32 -27.79
C MET A 26 -3.68 -5.65 -26.80
N GLN A 27 -2.52 -6.07 -27.32
CA GLN A 27 -1.33 -6.30 -26.51
C GLN A 27 -0.84 -4.99 -25.85
N GLN A 28 -0.83 -3.88 -26.58
CA GLN A 28 -0.43 -2.57 -26.04
C GLN A 28 -1.35 -2.13 -24.89
N LYS A 29 -2.68 -2.31 -25.02
CA LYS A 29 -3.62 -2.01 -23.93
C LYS A 29 -3.38 -2.89 -22.70
N MET A 30 -3.14 -4.19 -22.90
CA MET A 30 -2.83 -5.10 -21.80
C MET A 30 -1.54 -4.70 -21.08
N THR A 31 -0.47 -4.41 -21.84
CA THR A 31 0.82 -3.95 -21.30
C THR A 31 0.67 -2.61 -20.57
N SER A 32 -0.11 -1.68 -21.11
CA SER A 32 -0.39 -0.39 -20.47
C SER A 32 -1.09 -0.58 -19.12
N ASN A 33 -2.14 -1.40 -19.05
CA ASN A 33 -2.86 -1.69 -17.81
C ASN A 33 -1.97 -2.39 -16.77
N PHE A 34 -1.09 -3.29 -17.22
CA PHE A 34 -0.16 -3.96 -16.33
C PHE A 34 0.89 -3.00 -15.76
N SER A 35 1.48 -2.15 -16.61
CA SER A 35 2.43 -1.12 -16.20
C SER A 35 1.82 -0.15 -15.20
N ASP A 36 0.57 0.27 -15.43
CA ASP A 36 -0.15 1.19 -14.55
C ASP A 36 -0.40 0.58 -13.15
N ARG A 37 -0.76 -0.71 -13.10
CA ARG A 37 -0.84 -1.46 -11.82
C ARG A 37 0.51 -1.54 -11.12
N GLN A 38 1.60 -1.78 -11.83
CA GLN A 38 2.93 -1.84 -11.23
C GLN A 38 3.35 -0.49 -10.64
N ILE A 39 3.07 0.62 -11.33
CA ILE A 39 3.31 1.97 -10.82
C ILE A 39 2.48 2.21 -9.56
N ALA A 40 1.20 1.85 -9.56
CA ALA A 40 0.34 1.96 -8.39
C ALA A 40 0.89 1.18 -7.18
N PHE A 41 1.45 -0.02 -7.40
CA PHE A 41 2.12 -0.77 -6.33
C PHE A 41 3.37 -0.05 -5.80
N GLN A 42 4.26 0.42 -6.67
CA GLN A 42 5.47 1.15 -6.26
C GLN A 42 5.14 2.42 -5.46
N VAL A 43 4.11 3.14 -5.91
CA VAL A 43 3.58 4.33 -5.22
C VAL A 43 3.02 3.96 -3.84
N GLY A 44 2.31 2.84 -3.72
CA GLY A 44 1.88 2.30 -2.44
C GLY A 44 3.05 1.88 -1.55
N GLU A 45 4.11 1.26 -2.08
CA GLU A 45 5.29 0.90 -1.29
C GLU A 45 6.01 2.14 -0.72
N ALA A 46 6.05 3.24 -1.47
CA ALA A 46 6.57 4.51 -0.96
C ALA A 46 5.77 5.02 0.25
N ALA A 47 4.43 4.92 0.19
CA ALA A 47 3.58 5.25 1.33
C ALA A 47 3.77 4.30 2.51
N LEU A 48 3.95 3.00 2.26
CA LEU A 48 4.23 2.04 3.31
C LEU A 48 5.55 2.38 4.03
N ARG A 49 6.61 2.73 3.29
CA ARG A 49 7.89 3.15 3.89
C ARG A 49 7.71 4.39 4.75
N GLN A 50 6.95 5.38 4.28
CA GLN A 50 6.67 6.59 5.07
C GLN A 50 5.90 6.26 6.36
N ALA A 51 4.90 5.39 6.28
CA ALA A 51 4.14 4.93 7.45
C ALA A 51 5.04 4.20 8.46
N GLN A 52 5.96 3.35 8.00
CA GLN A 52 6.94 2.67 8.86
C GLN A 52 7.86 3.66 9.59
N ILE A 53 8.33 4.70 8.91
CA ILE A 53 9.12 5.76 9.54
C ILE A 53 8.31 6.47 10.64
N THR A 54 7.03 6.76 10.37
CA THR A 54 6.13 7.32 11.40
C THR A 54 5.97 6.39 12.60
N VAL A 55 5.78 5.08 12.36
CA VAL A 55 5.66 4.08 13.43
C VAL A 55 6.95 3.95 14.23
N GLN A 56 8.13 4.07 13.60
CA GLN A 56 9.42 4.05 14.29
C GLN A 56 9.66 5.26 15.19
N GLY A 57 8.98 6.39 14.95
CA GLY A 57 9.06 7.59 15.78
C GLY A 57 8.23 7.54 17.06
N VAL A 58 7.34 6.55 17.23
CA VAL A 58 6.43 6.47 18.39
C VAL A 58 7.22 6.18 19.68
N PRO A 59 7.03 6.91 20.79
CA PRO A 59 7.68 6.57 22.05
C PRO A 59 7.19 5.23 22.62
N THR A 60 8.12 4.43 23.17
CA THR A 60 7.80 3.19 23.89
C THR A 60 8.00 3.39 25.41
N PRO A 61 7.09 2.89 26.27
CA PRO A 61 5.89 2.11 25.97
C PRO A 61 4.76 2.95 25.34
N VAL A 62 3.98 2.32 24.46
CA VAL A 62 2.82 2.96 23.83
C VAL A 62 1.69 3.09 24.85
N THR A 63 1.20 4.31 25.01
CA THR A 63 0.04 4.66 25.85
C THR A 63 -0.90 5.54 25.03
N THR A 64 -2.15 5.70 25.47
CA THR A 64 -3.09 6.63 24.82
C THR A 64 -2.59 8.07 24.76
N ALA A 65 -1.71 8.48 25.68
CA ALA A 65 -1.11 9.81 25.70
C ALA A 65 0.13 9.95 24.79
N THR A 66 0.83 8.85 24.50
CA THR A 66 2.05 8.85 23.67
C THR A 66 1.77 8.48 22.20
N LEU A 67 0.57 7.98 21.89
CA LEU A 67 0.18 7.64 20.54
C LEU A 67 -0.12 8.92 19.72
N PRO A 68 0.56 9.15 18.58
CA PRO A 68 0.27 10.28 17.72
C PRO A 68 -1.19 10.27 17.24
N ALA A 69 -1.79 11.47 17.09
CA ALA A 69 -3.16 11.61 16.61
C ALA A 69 -3.41 11.06 15.19
N THR A 70 -2.35 10.80 14.43
CA THR A 70 -2.40 10.17 13.10
C THR A 70 -2.41 8.63 13.15
N ILE A 71 -2.33 8.03 14.35
CA ILE A 71 -2.36 6.59 14.56
C ILE A 71 -3.60 6.26 15.39
N ARG A 72 -4.50 5.47 14.80
CA ARG A 72 -5.72 5.04 15.47
C ARG A 72 -5.42 3.93 16.47
N ASN A 73 -5.89 4.06 17.71
CA ASN A 73 -5.77 3.00 18.69
C ASN A 73 -6.86 1.95 18.47
N CYS A 74 -6.46 0.77 17.99
CA CYS A 74 -7.29 -0.40 17.73
C CYS A 74 -6.92 -1.56 18.66
N SER A 75 -6.26 -1.28 19.78
CA SER A 75 -5.89 -2.30 20.76
C SER A 75 -7.12 -2.82 21.50
N PRO A 76 -7.08 -4.07 22.02
CA PRO A 76 -8.21 -4.69 22.71
C PRO A 76 -8.78 -3.87 23.88
N GLY A 77 -7.96 -3.03 24.52
CA GLY A 77 -8.36 -2.19 25.65
C GLY A 77 -8.87 -0.79 25.27
N SER A 78 -8.87 -0.41 23.99
CA SER A 78 -9.22 0.94 23.55
C SER A 78 -10.73 1.21 23.45
N GLY A 79 -11.55 0.16 23.32
CA GLY A 79 -12.98 0.28 23.04
C GLY A 79 -13.32 0.74 21.61
N THR A 80 -12.32 1.07 20.79
CA THR A 80 -12.50 1.47 19.39
C THR A 80 -12.68 0.23 18.51
N VAL A 81 -13.77 0.17 17.74
CA VAL A 81 -13.95 -0.87 16.72
C VAL A 81 -13.28 -0.42 15.42
N CYS A 82 -12.24 -1.13 15.01
CA CYS A 82 -11.54 -0.89 13.76
C CYS A 82 -11.89 -1.96 12.74
N LEU A 83 -12.49 -1.54 11.62
CA LEU A 83 -12.84 -2.45 10.52
C LEU A 83 -11.59 -3.10 9.91
N ALA A 84 -11.78 -4.21 9.20
CA ALA A 84 -10.67 -4.87 8.50
C ALA A 84 -10.06 -3.99 7.40
N ASN A 85 -10.86 -3.12 6.78
CA ASN A 85 -10.39 -2.09 5.87
C ASN A 85 -10.79 -0.70 6.42
N PRO A 86 -9.85 0.09 6.94
CA PRO A 86 -10.15 1.42 7.46
C PRO A 86 -10.62 2.41 6.36
N LEU A 87 -10.27 2.18 5.09
CA LEU A 87 -10.66 3.09 4.00
C LEU A 87 -12.14 2.99 3.62
N THR A 88 -12.84 1.95 4.07
CA THR A 88 -14.29 1.79 3.92
C THR A 88 -15.07 2.22 5.17
N ASP A 89 -14.37 2.62 6.23
CA ASP A 89 -14.99 3.04 7.48
C ASP A 89 -15.48 4.49 7.36
N THR A 90 -16.80 4.67 7.34
CA THR A 90 -17.44 6.00 7.30
C THR A 90 -17.30 6.78 8.60
N THR A 91 -16.89 6.10 9.69
CA THR A 91 -16.66 6.70 11.00
C THR A 91 -15.19 7.07 11.22
N LEU A 92 -14.30 6.75 10.26
CA LEU A 92 -12.89 7.07 10.35
C LEU A 92 -12.69 8.60 10.33
N PRO A 93 -12.03 9.18 11.34
CA PRO A 93 -11.65 10.58 11.33
C PRO A 93 -10.81 10.92 10.10
N PRO A 94 -11.06 12.03 9.39
CA PRO A 94 -10.25 12.43 8.24
C PRO A 94 -8.76 12.62 8.55
N ALA A 95 -8.42 12.87 9.82
CA ALA A 95 -7.03 13.02 10.29
C ALA A 95 -6.24 11.71 10.30
N ASP A 96 -6.91 10.55 10.39
CA ASP A 96 -6.27 9.23 10.39
C ASP A 96 -5.87 8.78 8.97
N ILE A 97 -6.47 9.39 7.94
CA ILE A 97 -6.12 9.16 6.54
C ILE A 97 -5.00 10.14 6.15
N VAL A 98 -3.77 9.73 6.37
CA VAL A 98 -2.60 10.57 6.11
C VAL A 98 -2.19 10.46 4.64
N SER A 99 -2.07 11.60 3.96
CA SER A 99 -1.46 11.66 2.63
C SER A 99 0.05 11.79 2.76
N VAL A 100 0.80 11.02 1.97
CA VAL A 100 2.28 11.10 1.97
C VAL A 100 2.70 12.51 1.55
N PRO A 101 3.58 13.19 2.31
CA PRO A 101 4.10 14.49 1.92
C PRO A 101 4.84 14.46 0.58
N VAL A 102 4.65 15.50 -0.25
CA VAL A 102 5.36 15.62 -1.54
C VAL A 102 6.88 15.70 -1.41
N GLY A 103 7.38 16.14 -0.24
CA GLY A 103 8.80 16.18 0.06
C GLY A 103 9.43 14.80 0.31
N SER A 104 8.65 13.82 0.77
CA SER A 104 9.13 12.43 0.96
C SER A 104 8.93 11.59 -0.30
N PHE A 105 7.81 11.79 -1.00
CA PHE A 105 7.54 11.13 -2.27
C PHE A 105 6.56 11.99 -3.07
N ASN A 106 6.86 12.28 -4.33
CA ASN A 106 5.97 13.03 -5.21
C ASN A 106 5.44 12.12 -6.32
N ALA A 107 4.19 11.67 -6.19
CA ALA A 107 3.54 10.79 -7.15
C ALA A 107 3.28 11.48 -8.51
N ASN A 108 3.34 12.81 -8.54
CA ASN A 108 3.14 13.63 -9.73
C ASN A 108 4.47 14.04 -10.41
N SER A 109 5.62 13.69 -9.82
CA SER A 109 6.93 13.93 -10.45
C SER A 109 7.04 13.15 -11.76
N GLY A 110 7.59 13.77 -12.80
CA GLY A 110 7.74 13.14 -14.12
C GLY A 110 6.49 13.07 -15.00
N GLY A 111 5.45 13.87 -14.72
CA GLY A 111 4.30 14.03 -15.62
C GLY A 111 3.02 13.27 -15.22
N GLY A 112 2.85 12.95 -13.93
CA GLY A 112 1.61 12.32 -13.43
C GLY A 112 1.52 10.83 -13.74
N LEU A 113 2.56 10.08 -13.38
CA LEU A 113 2.63 8.63 -13.58
C LEU A 113 1.64 7.84 -12.70
N ALA A 114 1.21 8.41 -11.58
CA ALA A 114 0.25 7.82 -10.66
C ALA A 114 -1.13 8.50 -10.74
N ALA A 115 -2.17 7.79 -10.30
CA ALA A 115 -3.53 8.34 -10.18
C ALA A 115 -3.62 9.53 -9.19
N GLY A 116 -2.68 9.63 -8.26
CA GLY A 116 -2.57 10.74 -7.31
C GLY A 116 -1.57 10.44 -6.20
N GLN A 117 -1.49 11.35 -5.22
CA GLN A 117 -0.64 11.16 -4.05
C GLN A 117 -1.17 10.00 -3.19
N PRO A 118 -0.33 9.04 -2.78
CA PRO A 118 -0.78 7.93 -1.98
C PRO A 118 -1.13 8.35 -0.56
N LYS A 119 -1.97 7.53 0.06
CA LYS A 119 -2.49 7.70 1.41
C LYS A 119 -2.28 6.43 2.22
N TYR A 120 -2.14 6.56 3.52
CA TYR A 120 -2.03 5.44 4.43
C TYR A 120 -2.79 5.72 5.73
N VAL A 121 -3.23 4.64 6.37
CA VAL A 121 -3.83 4.64 7.71
C VAL A 121 -2.98 3.71 8.58
N ILE A 122 -2.64 4.17 9.77
CA ILE A 122 -1.89 3.39 10.75
C ILE A 122 -2.82 3.09 11.92
N GLU A 123 -2.94 1.81 12.25
CA GLU A 123 -3.75 1.32 13.36
C GLU A 123 -2.85 0.57 14.34
N TYR A 124 -2.80 1.03 15.58
CA TYR A 124 -2.10 0.33 16.66
C TYR A 124 -2.97 -0.84 17.13
N MET A 125 -2.51 -2.08 16.94
CA MET A 125 -3.26 -3.28 17.32
C MET A 125 -3.04 -3.68 18.77
N GLY A 126 -2.03 -3.13 19.44
CA GLY A 126 -1.71 -3.46 20.83
C GLY A 126 -0.35 -4.12 20.98
N ASN A 127 -0.01 -4.32 22.24
CA ASN A 127 1.18 -5.03 22.67
C ASN A 127 0.83 -6.51 22.86
N PHE A 128 1.49 -7.39 22.11
CA PHE A 128 1.24 -8.83 22.17
C PHE A 128 2.54 -9.60 22.38
N ASN A 129 2.44 -10.79 22.96
CA ASN A 129 3.57 -11.70 23.09
C ASN A 129 4.10 -12.04 21.70
N ALA A 130 5.35 -11.67 21.45
CA ALA A 130 6.08 -12.09 20.28
C ALA A 130 6.50 -13.56 20.43
N PRO A 131 6.63 -14.30 19.32
CA PRO A 131 7.13 -15.67 19.35
C PRO A 131 8.49 -15.73 20.05
N THR A 132 8.69 -16.74 20.89
CA THR A 132 9.97 -16.94 21.57
C THR A 132 11.08 -17.11 20.52
N PRO A 133 12.14 -16.29 20.53
CA PRO A 133 13.25 -16.45 19.61
C PRO A 133 13.95 -17.79 19.87
N THR A 134 14.55 -18.37 18.83
CA THR A 134 15.39 -19.58 18.91
C THR A 134 16.62 -19.40 19.81
N VAL A 135 17.00 -18.16 20.12
CA VAL A 135 18.06 -17.81 21.06
C VAL A 135 17.47 -16.91 22.15
N GLN A 136 17.47 -17.39 23.39
CA GLN A 136 17.06 -16.60 24.55
C GLN A 136 18.21 -15.66 24.94
N GLN A 137 17.96 -14.35 24.91
CA GLN A 137 18.88 -13.36 25.50
C GLN A 137 18.73 -13.42 27.03
N LEU A 138 19.66 -14.09 27.72
CA LEU A 138 19.74 -14.09 29.20
C LEU A 138 20.45 -12.83 29.75
N SER A 139 20.94 -11.94 28.88
CA SER A 139 21.63 -10.70 29.21
C SER A 139 20.67 -9.67 29.81
N GLY A 140 20.51 -9.70 31.14
CA GLY A 140 19.68 -8.76 31.89
C GLY A 140 19.19 -9.27 33.24
N CYS A 141 19.40 -10.56 33.54
CA CYS A 141 18.95 -11.14 34.80
C CYS A 141 20.08 -11.06 35.85
N SER A 142 19.97 -10.10 36.76
CA SER A 142 20.72 -10.10 38.02
C SER A 142 19.78 -10.58 39.13
N GLY A 143 20.02 -11.78 39.67
CA GLY A 143 19.31 -12.33 40.84
C GLY A 143 18.64 -13.69 40.64
N TYR A 144 18.22 -14.30 41.76
CA TYR A 144 17.55 -15.62 41.88
C TYR A 144 16.05 -15.60 41.49
N ALA A 145 15.57 -14.60 40.74
CA ALA A 145 14.18 -14.55 40.30
C ALA A 145 13.98 -15.36 39.00
N PRO A 146 12.84 -16.05 38.81
CA PRO A 146 12.55 -16.72 37.55
C PRO A 146 12.47 -15.68 36.42
N CYS A 147 13.36 -15.84 35.43
CA CYS A 147 13.49 -14.96 34.27
C CYS A 147 12.29 -15.12 33.32
N GLY A 148 11.12 -14.63 33.71
CA GLY A 148 9.99 -14.47 32.81
C GLY A 148 10.27 -13.32 31.85
N LEU A 149 10.99 -13.57 30.76
CA LEU A 149 11.11 -12.60 29.68
C LEU A 149 9.74 -12.46 29.03
N SER A 150 8.98 -11.43 29.41
CA SER A 150 7.80 -11.02 28.66
C SER A 150 8.28 -10.47 27.31
N ASN A 151 8.47 -11.37 26.34
CA ASN A 151 8.84 -11.01 24.99
C ASN A 151 7.58 -10.47 24.31
N THR A 152 7.30 -9.20 24.56
CA THR A 152 6.15 -8.51 24.00
C THR A 152 6.63 -7.48 22.98
N ALA A 153 5.84 -7.30 21.94
CA ALA A 153 6.12 -6.35 20.88
C ALA A 153 4.86 -5.59 20.52
N ASP A 154 5.05 -4.36 20.03
CA ASP A 154 3.96 -3.52 19.56
C ASP A 154 3.65 -3.85 18.11
N TYR A 155 2.39 -4.20 17.84
CA TYR A 155 1.91 -4.53 16.51
C TYR A 155 1.10 -3.37 15.93
N TYR A 156 1.42 -3.02 14.70
CA TYR A 156 0.74 -2.00 13.93
C TYR A 156 0.21 -2.63 12.65
N ARG A 157 -1.01 -2.24 12.27
CA ARG A 157 -1.61 -2.57 10.99
C ARG A 157 -1.56 -1.33 10.13
N ILE A 158 -0.95 -1.44 8.96
CA ILE A 158 -0.78 -0.33 8.03
C ILE A 158 -1.56 -0.67 6.78
N THR A 159 -2.55 0.15 6.47
CA THR A 159 -3.35 0.03 5.24
C THR A 159 -3.00 1.19 4.32
N VAL A 160 -2.62 0.87 3.09
CA VAL A 160 -2.13 1.84 2.12
C VAL A 160 -3.04 1.85 0.90
N SER A 161 -3.28 3.04 0.35
CA SER A 161 -3.93 3.25 -0.94
C SER A 161 -3.03 4.07 -1.85
N SER A 162 -2.78 3.59 -3.06
CA SER A 162 -1.88 4.24 -4.03
C SER A 162 -2.45 5.49 -4.69
N GLY A 163 -3.71 5.84 -4.44
CA GLY A 163 -4.41 6.94 -5.08
C GLY A 163 -5.55 7.48 -4.23
N PRO A 164 -6.39 8.38 -4.78
CA PRO A 164 -7.57 8.87 -4.08
C PRO A 164 -8.51 7.71 -3.73
N THR A 165 -9.18 7.81 -2.59
CA THR A 165 -10.14 6.80 -2.08
C THR A 165 -11.42 6.72 -2.92
N THR A 166 -11.57 7.58 -3.94
CA THR A 166 -12.69 7.60 -4.86
C THR A 166 -12.23 7.11 -6.23
N ALA A 167 -12.81 5.99 -6.68
CA ALA A 167 -12.57 5.46 -8.02
C ALA A 167 -13.13 6.44 -9.07
N GLY A 168 -12.27 7.25 -9.67
CA GLY A 168 -12.65 8.23 -10.69
C GLY A 168 -11.53 8.59 -11.67
N THR A 169 -10.35 8.03 -11.50
CA THR A 169 -9.23 8.19 -12.44
C THR A 169 -9.21 7.01 -13.40
N ASP A 170 -8.94 7.26 -14.68
CA ASP A 170 -8.78 6.23 -15.75
C ASP A 170 -7.49 5.37 -15.57
N ARG A 171 -7.01 5.29 -14.32
CA ARG A 171 -5.74 4.72 -13.89
C ARG A 171 -5.99 3.72 -12.76
N ALA A 172 -5.16 2.69 -12.69
CA ALA A 172 -5.20 1.66 -11.69
C ALA A 172 -4.87 2.22 -10.30
N THR A 173 -5.69 1.86 -9.32
CA THR A 173 -5.43 2.11 -7.90
C THR A 173 -5.32 0.78 -7.17
N VAL A 174 -4.39 0.68 -6.24
CA VAL A 174 -4.17 -0.52 -5.42
C VAL A 174 -4.31 -0.14 -3.96
N THR A 175 -4.99 -1.02 -3.21
CA THR A 175 -5.03 -0.96 -1.75
C THR A 175 -4.49 -2.28 -1.21
N PHE A 176 -3.54 -2.20 -0.28
CA PHE A 176 -2.98 -3.37 0.40
C PHE A 176 -2.71 -3.06 1.86
N GLN A 177 -2.54 -4.12 2.65
CA GLN A 177 -2.39 -4.04 4.09
C GLN A 177 -1.24 -4.92 4.54
N THR A 178 -0.52 -4.46 5.56
CA THR A 178 0.57 -5.22 6.18
C THR A 178 0.57 -5.05 7.69
N MET A 179 1.16 -6.03 8.37
CA MET A 179 1.41 -6.02 9.81
C MET A 179 2.87 -5.65 10.04
N PHE A 180 3.10 -4.60 10.82
CA PHE A 180 4.42 -4.16 11.22
C PHE A 180 4.62 -4.40 12.71
N ARG A 181 5.67 -5.14 13.04
CA ARG A 181 6.12 -5.35 14.42
C ARG A 181 7.28 -4.40 14.70
N ARG A 182 7.19 -3.67 15.80
CA ARG A 182 8.28 -2.84 16.31
C ARG A 182 8.93 -3.48 17.53
#